data_AF-A0A835D8Q0-F1
#
_entry.id   AF-A0A835D8Q0-F1
#
_cell.length_a   1.000
_cell.length_b   1.000
_cell.length_c   1.000
_cell.angle_alpha   90.00
_cell.angle_beta   90.00
_cell.angle_gamma   90.00
#
_symmetry.space_group_name_H-M   'P 1'
#
loop_
_entity.id
_entity.type
_entity.pdbx_description
1 polymer ?
#
loop_
_entity_poly.entity_id
_entity_poly.type
_entity_poly.pdbx_seq_one_letter_code
_entity_poly.pdbx_strand_id
1 'polypeptide(L)'
;MEGEHVGPFNLGNPGEFTMLELAQVVQETIDPNAKIEFRPNTEDDPHKRKPDISKAKELLGWEPKVALRKGLPLMVSDFQQRIFGDHKEGGAVTDTARS
;
A
#
# COMPACT_ATOMS: atom_id res chain seq x y z
N MET A 1 20.09 -0.94 -23.94
CA MET A 1 20.10 -0.88 -22.47
C MET A 1 20.95 -2.04 -22.02
N GLU A 2 22.24 -1.79 -21.79
CA GLU A 2 23.17 -2.79 -21.26
C GLU A 2 23.28 -2.55 -19.76
N GLY A 3 22.59 -3.38 -18.97
CA GLY A 3 22.84 -3.46 -17.53
C GLY A 3 23.89 -4.52 -17.26
N GLU A 4 24.69 -4.37 -16.20
CA GLU A 4 25.68 -5.39 -15.77
C GLU A 4 25.05 -6.78 -15.49
N HIS A 5 23.72 -6.83 -15.33
CA HIS A 5 22.98 -8.05 -15.07
C HIS A 5 21.88 -8.28 -16.10
N VAL A 6 21.86 -9.48 -16.69
CA VAL A 6 20.89 -9.90 -17.70
C VAL A 6 19.71 -10.65 -17.05
N GLY A 7 18.52 -10.46 -17.60
CA GLY A 7 17.28 -11.17 -17.21
C GLY A 7 16.50 -10.49 -16.07
N PRO A 8 15.29 -10.98 -15.76
CA PRO A 8 14.38 -10.30 -14.83
C PRO A 8 14.90 -10.30 -13.39
N PHE A 9 14.41 -9.35 -12.62
CA PHE A 9 14.56 -9.25 -11.18
C PHE A 9 13.19 -9.25 -10.52
N ASN A 10 12.97 -10.15 -9.57
CA ASN A 10 11.77 -10.11 -8.75
C ASN A 10 11.94 -9.01 -7.69
N LEU A 11 11.03 -8.04 -7.67
CA LEU A 11 10.95 -7.02 -6.65
C LEU A 11 9.62 -7.17 -5.92
N GLY A 12 9.69 -7.52 -4.64
CA GLY A 12 8.51 -7.63 -3.80
C GLY A 12 8.88 -7.95 -2.36
N ASN A 13 7.86 -8.13 -1.53
CA ASN A 13 8.05 -8.49 -0.13
C ASN A 13 8.05 -10.02 0.03
N PRO A 14 9.16 -10.64 0.47
CA PRO A 14 9.21 -12.07 0.74
C PRO A 14 8.54 -12.44 2.07
N GLY A 15 8.21 -11.45 2.91
CA GLY A 15 7.48 -11.63 4.15
C GLY A 15 6.07 -12.12 3.87
N GLU A 16 5.74 -13.29 4.43
CA GLU A 16 4.45 -13.93 4.21
C GLU A 16 3.44 -13.48 5.25
N PHE A 17 2.20 -13.34 4.79
CA PHE A 17 1.01 -13.22 5.63
C PHE A 17 -0.17 -13.78 4.83
N THR A 18 -1.16 -14.27 5.55
CA THR A 18 -2.43 -14.72 5.00
C THR A 18 -3.30 -13.53 4.62
N MET A 19 -4.32 -13.76 3.78
CA MET A 19 -5.33 -12.74 3.48
C MET A 19 -6.10 -12.30 4.74
N LEU A 20 -6.27 -13.20 5.71
CA LEU A 20 -6.91 -12.86 6.99
C LEU A 20 -6.05 -11.90 7.81
N GLU A 21 -4.75 -12.18 7.93
CA GLU A 21 -3.81 -11.28 8.63
C GLU A 21 -3.75 -9.91 7.94
N LEU A 22 -3.74 -9.86 6.60
CA LEU A 22 -3.83 -8.59 5.87
C LEU A 22 -5.12 -7.85 6.22
N ALA A 23 -6.27 -8.53 6.16
CA ALA A 23 -7.56 -7.92 6.47
C ALA A 23 -7.62 -7.40 7.92
N GLN A 24 -7.06 -8.14 8.88
CA GLN A 24 -6.96 -7.72 10.27
C GLN A 24 -6.08 -6.48 10.44
N VAL A 25 -4.91 -6.43 9.79
CA VAL A 25 -4.05 -5.24 9.83
C VAL A 25 -4.75 -4.02 9.24
N VAL A 26 -5.53 -4.20 8.16
CA VAL A 26 -6.34 -3.14 7.56
C VAL A 26 -7.45 -2.69 8.50
N GLN A 27 -8.20 -3.62 9.10
CA GLN A 27 -9.24 -3.34 10.08
C GLN A 27 -8.66 -2.54 11.27
N GLU A 28 -7.58 -3.02 11.89
CA GLU A 28 -6.89 -2.33 13.00
C GLU A 28 -6.43 -0.91 12.62
N THR A 29 -6.01 -0.69 11.37
CA THR A 29 -5.42 0.57 10.93
C THR A 29 -6.47 1.60 10.50
N ILE A 30 -7.58 1.15 9.90
CA ILE A 30 -8.57 2.03 9.27
C ILE A 30 -9.82 2.19 10.14
N ASP A 31 -10.45 1.08 10.50
CA ASP A 31 -11.65 1.06 11.32
C ASP A 31 -11.76 -0.28 12.07
N PRO A 32 -11.50 -0.31 13.39
CA PRO A 32 -11.57 -1.54 14.17
C PRO A 32 -12.98 -2.15 14.22
N ASN A 33 -14.02 -1.41 13.84
CA ASN A 33 -15.40 -1.90 13.80
C ASN A 33 -15.82 -2.46 12.44
N ALA A 34 -14.96 -2.35 11.41
CA ALA A 34 -15.25 -2.88 10.09
C ALA A 34 -15.45 -4.41 10.16
N LYS A 35 -16.40 -4.96 9.42
CA LYS A 35 -16.65 -6.41 9.40
C LYS A 35 -15.78 -7.08 8.34
N ILE A 36 -15.06 -8.14 8.73
CA ILE A 36 -14.38 -9.03 7.77
C ILE A 36 -15.40 -10.03 7.21
N GLU A 37 -15.54 -10.09 5.89
CA GLU A 37 -16.40 -11.05 5.19
C GLU A 37 -15.56 -12.06 4.40
N PHE A 38 -15.93 -13.34 4.51
CA PHE A 38 -15.28 -14.42 3.78
C PHE A 38 -16.03 -14.69 2.48
N ARG A 39 -15.30 -14.77 1.37
CA ARG A 39 -15.84 -15.12 0.05
C ARG A 39 -15.01 -16.24 -0.58
N PRO A 40 -15.59 -17.06 -1.46
CA PRO A 40 -14.84 -18.04 -2.24
C PRO A 40 -13.70 -17.36 -3.01
N ASN A 41 -12.57 -18.06 -3.15
CA ASN A 41 -11.46 -17.59 -3.97
C ASN A 41 -11.85 -17.60 -5.46
N THR A 42 -11.21 -16.75 -6.26
CA THR A 42 -11.32 -16.85 -7.71
C THR A 42 -10.46 -18.01 -8.24
N GLU A 43 -10.82 -18.60 -9.38
CA GLU A 43 -10.06 -19.72 -9.97
C GLU A 43 -8.64 -19.31 -10.36
N ASP A 44 -8.44 -18.05 -10.75
CA ASP A 44 -7.16 -17.51 -11.22
C ASP A 44 -6.24 -17.02 -10.08
N ASP A 45 -6.73 -16.94 -8.84
CA ASP A 45 -5.95 -16.38 -7.74
C ASP A 45 -4.96 -17.40 -7.17
N PRO A 46 -3.63 -17.14 -7.26
CA PRO A 46 -2.65 -18.05 -6.71
C PRO A 46 -2.77 -18.12 -5.19
N HIS A 47 -2.83 -19.34 -4.65
CA HIS A 47 -2.91 -19.59 -3.21
C HIS A 47 -1.73 -19.03 -2.41
N LYS A 48 -0.61 -18.70 -3.06
CA LYS A 48 0.61 -18.23 -2.42
C LYS A 48 1.34 -17.22 -3.29
N ARG A 49 1.68 -16.07 -2.71
CA ARG A 49 2.47 -15.01 -3.37
C ARG A 49 3.72 -14.72 -2.53
N LYS A 50 4.83 -15.40 -2.86
CA LYS A 50 6.14 -15.20 -2.21
C LYS A 50 7.22 -15.06 -3.27
N PRO A 51 7.65 -13.84 -3.64
CA PRO A 51 8.71 -13.66 -4.61
C PRO A 51 10.05 -14.11 -4.02
N ASP A 52 10.81 -14.89 -4.77
CA ASP A 52 12.24 -15.08 -4.50
C ASP A 52 13.00 -13.84 -4.96
N ILE A 53 13.54 -13.08 -4.00
CA ILE A 53 14.26 -11.82 -4.24
C ILE A 53 15.78 -11.96 -4.10
N SER A 54 16.32 -13.18 -4.08
CA SER A 54 17.76 -13.42 -3.85
C SER A 54 18.63 -12.66 -4.85
N LYS A 55 18.25 -12.69 -6.14
CA LYS A 55 18.94 -11.94 -7.21
C LYS A 55 18.97 -10.42 -6.95
N ALA A 56 17.87 -9.84 -6.46
CA ALA A 56 17.80 -8.41 -6.18
C ALA A 56 18.63 -8.03 -4.95
N LYS A 57 18.68 -8.89 -3.93
CA LYS A 57 19.54 -8.70 -2.75
C LYS A 57 21.02 -8.75 -3.10
N GLU A 58 21.43 -9.80 -3.80
CA GLU A 58 22.84 -10.09 -4.07
C GLU A 58 23.45 -9.13 -5.10
N LEU A 59 22.71 -8.83 -6.18
CA LEU A 59 23.26 -8.08 -7.31
C LEU A 59 22.92 -6.59 -7.27
N LEU A 60 21.80 -6.20 -6.64
CA LEU A 60 21.37 -4.79 -6.57
C LEU A 60 21.51 -4.20 -5.16
N GLY A 61 21.85 -5.02 -4.15
CA GLY A 61 21.77 -4.58 -2.74
C GLY A 61 20.35 -4.16 -2.34
N TRP A 62 19.33 -4.64 -3.04
CA TRP A 62 17.95 -4.21 -2.87
C TRP A 62 17.15 -5.19 -2.01
N GLU A 63 16.41 -4.64 -1.05
CA GLU A 63 15.38 -5.35 -0.32
C GLU A 63 14.31 -4.38 0.20
N PRO A 64 13.07 -4.84 0.44
CA PRO A 64 12.02 -4.00 1.03
C PRO A 64 12.39 -3.61 2.46
N LYS A 65 12.37 -2.30 2.76
CA LYS A 65 12.72 -1.76 4.08
C LYS A 65 11.51 -1.39 4.96
N VAL A 66 10.33 -1.31 4.35
CA VAL A 66 9.09 -0.87 5.01
C VAL A 66 8.18 -2.08 5.18
N ALA A 67 7.94 -2.48 6.42
CA ALA A 67 6.97 -3.52 6.75
C ALA A 67 5.52 -3.04 6.54
N LEU A 68 4.59 -3.96 6.30
CA LEU A 68 3.17 -3.66 6.09
C LEU A 68 2.60 -2.76 7.20
N ARG A 69 2.79 -3.11 8.47
CA ARG A 69 2.32 -2.34 9.63
C ARG A 69 2.90 -0.92 9.71
N LYS A 70 4.04 -0.65 9.06
CA LYS A 70 4.64 0.69 8.96
C LYS A 70 4.15 1.45 7.73
N GLY A 71 4.01 0.77 6.59
CA GLY A 71 3.64 1.39 5.32
C GLY A 71 2.14 1.69 5.20
N LEU A 72 1.28 0.82 5.74
CA LEU A 72 -0.17 0.97 5.60
C LEU A 72 -0.72 2.28 6.20
N PRO A 73 -0.29 2.73 7.40
CA PRO A 73 -0.72 4.03 7.92
C PRO A 73 -0.35 5.21 7.03
N LEU A 74 0.80 5.15 6.33
CA LEU A 74 1.23 6.20 5.40
C LEU A 74 0.28 6.29 4.20
N MET A 75 -0.10 5.14 3.65
CA MET A 75 -1.10 5.06 2.58
C MET A 75 -2.45 5.61 3.06
N VAL A 76 -2.91 5.21 4.26
CA VAL A 76 -4.19 5.68 4.81
C VAL A 76 -4.20 7.20 4.94
N SER A 77 -3.14 7.80 5.50
CA SER A 77 -3.02 9.26 5.63
C SER A 77 -3.09 9.97 4.28
N ASP A 78 -2.38 9.46 3.28
CA ASP A 78 -2.35 10.03 1.93
C ASP A 78 -3.73 9.91 1.24
N PHE A 79 -4.43 8.78 1.40
CA PHE A 79 -5.80 8.63 0.89
C PHE A 79 -6.80 9.54 1.61
N GLN A 80 -6.70 9.69 2.94
CA GLN A 80 -7.55 10.63 3.69
C GLN A 80 -7.37 12.06 3.19
N GLN A 81 -6.12 12.47 2.92
CA GLN A 81 -5.85 13.79 2.35
C GLN A 81 -6.45 13.95 0.95
N ARG A 82 -6.27 12.98 0.05
CA ARG A 82 -6.79 13.07 -1.33
C ARG A 82 -8.32 13.01 -1.41
N ILE A 83 -8.98 12.34 -0.46
CA ILE A 83 -10.45 12.18 -0.48
C ILE A 83 -11.14 13.34 0.26
N PHE A 84 -10.57 13.83 1.36
CA PHE A 84 -11.23 14.83 2.23
C PHE A 84 -10.53 16.20 2.27
N GLY A 85 -9.30 16.31 1.77
CA GLY A 85 -8.47 17.51 1.85
C GLY A 85 -8.83 18.62 0.85
N ASP A 86 -9.45 18.27 -0.28
CA ASP A 86 -9.80 19.22 -1.34
C ASP A 86 -10.97 20.15 -0.96
N HIS A 87 -11.63 19.92 0.18
CA HIS A 87 -12.77 20.71 0.64
C HIS A 87 -12.41 21.99 1.41
N LYS A 88 -11.13 22.34 1.56
CA LYS A 88 -10.70 23.50 2.38
C LYS A 88 -10.37 24.80 1.65
N GLU A 89 -10.42 24.88 0.31
CA GLU A 89 -9.97 26.09 -0.42
C GLU A 89 -11.06 26.83 -1.22
N GLY A 90 -12.35 26.66 -0.90
CA GLY A 90 -13.46 27.31 -1.62
C GLY A 90 -14.16 28.49 -0.95
N GLY A 91 -13.79 28.89 0.27
CA GLY A 91 -14.65 29.73 1.13
C GLY A 91 -13.98 30.89 1.84
N ALA A 92 -13.06 31.61 1.19
CA ALA A 92 -12.53 32.85 1.75
C ALA A 92 -12.02 33.80 0.65
N VAL A 93 -12.92 34.38 -0.15
CA VAL A 93 -12.60 35.56 -0.95
C VAL A 93 -13.66 36.64 -0.74
N THR A 94 -13.34 37.48 0.25
CA THR A 94 -13.61 38.93 0.37
C THR A 94 -15.05 39.45 0.38
N ASP A 95 -15.57 39.62 1.60
CA ASP A 95 -16.33 40.81 2.00
C ASP A 95 -15.36 42.00 2.09
N THR A 96 -15.27 42.86 1.07
CA THR A 96 -14.91 44.28 1.24
C THR A 96 -15.19 45.10 -0.04
N ALA A 97 -15.77 46.29 0.16
CA ALA A 97 -15.97 47.43 -0.76
C ALA A 97 -17.22 47.35 -1.65
N ARG A 98 -18.12 48.35 -1.71
CA ARG A 98 -18.11 49.74 -1.22
C ARG A 98 -19.55 50.27 -1.26
N SER A 99 -19.79 51.30 -0.45
CA SER A 99 -20.94 52.22 -0.49
C SER A 99 -21.23 52.80 -1.87
#